data_AF-A0A402DLC8-F1
#
_entry.id   AF-A0A402DLC8-F1
#
_cell.length_a   1.000
_cell.length_b   1.000
_cell.length_c   1.000
_cell.angle_alpha   90.00
_cell.angle_beta   90.00
_cell.angle_gamma   90.00
#
_symmetry.space_group_name_H-M   'P 1'
#
loop_
_entity.id
_entity.type
_entity.pdbx_description
1 polymer ?
#
loop_
_entity_poly.entity_id
_entity_poly.type
_entity_poly.pdbx_seq_one_letter_code
_entity_poly.pdbx_strand_id
1 'polypeptide(L)'
;MPDIEPSLIYPKIIEKLGWLVDYEADLIYWNQMVTMTRSLETQLKQLGINFQSLKYFQENQFEFVNSSLQDFQQQLFDYLTNQCSQIKDKEAFLATSDVIESLFGK
;
A
#
# COMPACT_ATOMS: atom_id res chain seq x y z
N MET A 1 24.07 -33.50 14.38
CA MET A 1 24.20 -32.05 14.11
C MET A 1 24.96 -31.45 15.27
N PRO A 2 25.92 -30.54 15.08
CA PRO A 2 26.60 -29.94 16.21
C PRO A 2 25.61 -29.01 16.92
N ASP A 3 25.38 -29.26 18.20
CA ASP A 3 24.63 -28.37 19.09
C ASP A 3 25.39 -27.05 19.18
N ILE A 4 24.95 -26.04 18.44
CA ILE A 4 25.45 -24.68 18.59
C ILE A 4 25.02 -24.22 19.98
N GLU A 5 25.97 -23.93 20.86
CA GLU A 5 25.67 -23.39 22.19
C GLU A 5 24.72 -22.18 22.05
N PRO A 6 23.59 -22.14 22.79
CA PRO A 6 22.60 -21.07 22.68
C PRO A 6 23.18 -19.65 22.86
N SER A 7 24.27 -19.54 23.63
CA SER A 7 25.06 -18.32 23.85
C SER A 7 25.71 -17.77 22.57
N LEU A 8 25.98 -18.61 21.57
CA LEU A 8 26.59 -18.24 20.29
C LEU A 8 25.55 -17.91 19.20
N ILE A 9 24.26 -18.16 19.46
CA ILE A 9 23.20 -17.93 18.49
C ILE A 9 22.92 -16.42 18.34
N TYR A 10 22.77 -15.71 19.45
CA TYR A 10 22.44 -14.28 19.41
C TYR A 10 23.52 -13.42 18.72
N PRO A 11 24.83 -13.59 19.00
CA PRO A 11 25.88 -12.91 18.25
C PRO A 11 25.86 -13.22 16.75
N LYS A 12 25.60 -14.48 16.36
CA LYS A 12 25.46 -14.86 14.95
C LYS A 12 24.24 -14.22 14.29
N ILE A 13 23.12 -14.11 15.01
CA ILE A 13 21.93 -13.42 14.51
C ILE A 13 22.26 -11.94 14.26
N ILE A 14 22.90 -11.26 15.20
CA ILE A 14 23.31 -9.86 15.01
C ILE A 14 24.33 -9.70 13.88
N GLU A 15 25.31 -10.61 13.79
CA GLU A 15 26.29 -10.61 12.68
C GLU A 15 25.60 -10.73 11.31
N LYS A 16 24.56 -11.58 11.20
CA LYS A 16 23.88 -11.86 9.92
C LYS A 16 22.71 -10.92 9.61
N LEU A 17 22.01 -10.45 10.63
CA LEU A 17 20.72 -9.77 10.52
C LEU A 17 20.71 -8.41 11.22
N GLY A 18 21.77 -8.02 11.93
CA GLY A 18 21.84 -6.73 12.62
C GLY A 18 21.70 -5.53 11.69
N TRP A 19 22.08 -5.69 10.42
CA TRP A 19 21.85 -4.68 9.38
C TRP A 19 20.37 -4.35 9.16
N LEU A 20 19.43 -5.25 9.51
CA LEU A 20 17.98 -5.01 9.37
C LEU A 20 17.47 -3.93 10.32
N VAL A 21 18.17 -3.68 11.44
CA VAL A 21 17.76 -2.66 12.42
C VAL A 21 17.68 -1.28 11.76
N ASP A 22 18.61 -0.99 10.85
CA ASP A 22 18.65 0.29 10.13
C ASP A 22 17.43 0.49 9.20
N TYR A 23 16.72 -0.59 8.86
CA TYR A 23 15.54 -0.58 7.98
C TYR A 23 14.21 -0.68 8.72
N GLU A 24 14.20 -0.70 10.06
CA GLU A 24 12.96 -0.88 10.83
C GLU A 24 11.90 0.18 10.46
N ALA A 25 12.30 1.45 10.40
CA ALA A 25 11.42 2.55 9.99
C ALA A 25 10.95 2.39 8.54
N ASP A 26 11.86 2.03 7.63
CA ASP A 26 11.54 1.82 6.21
C ASP A 26 10.56 0.66 6.00
N LEU A 27 10.66 -0.40 6.80
CA LEU A 27 9.73 -1.53 6.78
C LEU A 27 8.33 -1.13 7.23
N ILE A 28 8.22 -0.25 8.24
CA ILE A 28 6.93 0.30 8.67
C ILE A 28 6.31 1.12 7.53
N TYR A 29 7.09 2.00 6.90
CA TYR A 29 6.61 2.81 5.77
C TYR A 29 6.22 1.96 4.58
N TRP A 30 7.05 0.97 4.23
CA TRP A 30 6.76 0.03 3.17
C TRP A 30 5.47 -0.76 3.44
N ASN A 31 5.28 -1.24 4.67
CA ASN A 31 4.05 -1.93 5.04
C ASN A 31 2.82 -1.02 4.88
N GLN A 32 2.90 0.24 5.33
CA GLN A 32 1.80 1.20 5.15
C GLN A 32 1.48 1.45 3.67
N MET A 33 2.49 1.61 2.82
CA MET A 33 2.30 1.73 1.37
C MET A 33 1.62 0.49 0.80
N VAL A 34 2.12 -0.71 1.11
CA VAL A 34 1.58 -1.98 0.61
C VAL A 34 0.16 -2.23 1.08
N THR A 35 -0.16 -1.94 2.34
CA THR A 35 -1.52 -2.08 2.86
C THR A 35 -2.49 -1.15 2.12
N MET A 36 -2.09 0.10 1.86
CA MET A 36 -2.93 1.05 1.14
C MET A 36 -3.17 0.60 -0.31
N THR A 37 -2.11 0.26 -1.05
CA THR A 37 -2.23 -0.14 -2.46
C THR A 37 -3.05 -1.41 -2.62
N ARG A 38 -2.83 -2.43 -1.78
CA ARG A 38 -3.60 -3.69 -1.82
C ARG A 38 -5.06 -3.51 -1.43
N SER A 39 -5.34 -2.65 -0.45
CA SER A 39 -6.71 -2.33 -0.04
C SER A 39 -7.46 -1.66 -1.19
N LEU A 40 -6.82 -0.68 -1.84
CA LEU A 40 -7.37 -0.03 -3.02
C LEU A 40 -7.60 -1.04 -4.16
N GLU A 41 -6.58 -1.82 -4.49
CA GLU A 41 -6.65 -2.82 -5.57
C GLU A 41 -7.79 -3.82 -5.36
N THR A 42 -7.92 -4.35 -4.14
CA THR A 42 -8.99 -5.29 -3.77
C THR A 42 -10.35 -4.66 -3.97
N GLN A 43 -10.51 -3.42 -3.51
CA GLN A 43 -11.76 -2.69 -3.59
C GLN A 43 -12.14 -2.38 -5.04
N LEU A 44 -11.19 -1.92 -5.84
CA LEU A 44 -11.38 -1.66 -7.27
C LEU A 44 -11.70 -2.94 -8.06
N LYS A 45 -11.09 -4.07 -7.70
CA LYS A 45 -11.41 -5.36 -8.32
C LYS A 45 -12.82 -5.84 -7.99
N GLN A 46 -13.31 -5.57 -6.78
CA GLN A 46 -14.64 -6.01 -6.34
C GLN A 46 -15.77 -5.11 -6.87
N LEU A 47 -15.56 -3.79 -6.87
CA LEU A 47 -16.62 -2.81 -7.12
C LEU A 47 -16.46 -2.07 -8.45
N GLY A 48 -15.31 -2.19 -9.11
CA GLY A 48 -14.93 -1.34 -10.22
C GLY A 48 -14.64 0.10 -9.78
N ILE A 49 -14.20 0.93 -10.71
CA ILE A 49 -14.07 2.37 -10.50
C ILE A 49 -15.45 3.00 -10.68
N ASN A 50 -15.97 3.61 -9.63
CA ASN A 50 -17.26 4.31 -9.62
C ASN A 50 -17.35 5.31 -8.43
N PHE A 51 -18.44 6.07 -8.33
CA PHE A 51 -18.60 7.08 -7.28
C PHE A 51 -18.59 6.50 -5.84
N GLN A 52 -18.97 5.24 -5.65
CA GLN A 52 -18.90 4.56 -4.35
C GLN A 52 -17.45 4.21 -3.98
N SER A 53 -16.57 4.01 -4.95
CA SER A 53 -15.14 3.77 -4.68
C SER A 53 -14.43 4.99 -4.08
N LEU A 54 -14.78 6.20 -4.54
CA LEU A 54 -14.32 7.44 -3.93
C LEU A 54 -14.80 7.58 -2.49
N LYS A 55 -16.08 7.31 -2.26
CA LYS A 55 -16.68 7.40 -0.92
C LYS A 55 -16.01 6.43 0.06
N TYR A 56 -15.78 5.19 -0.36
CA TYR A 56 -15.06 4.21 0.45
C TYR A 56 -13.67 4.70 0.83
N PHE A 57 -12.93 5.30 -0.11
CA PHE A 57 -11.57 5.80 0.15
C PHE A 57 -11.57 7.01 1.09
N GLN A 58 -12.58 7.89 1.00
CA GLN A 58 -12.74 9.01 1.92
C GLN A 58 -13.12 8.56 3.34
N GLU A 59 -13.91 7.49 3.47
CA GLU A 59 -14.35 6.94 4.75
C GLU A 59 -13.27 6.10 5.44
N ASN A 60 -12.41 5.44 4.66
CA ASN A 60 -11.28 4.64 5.17
C ASN A 60 -9.98 5.47 5.14
N GLN A 61 -9.98 6.64 5.78
CA GLN A 61 -8.75 7.41 5.91
C GLN A 61 -7.69 6.56 6.63
N PHE A 62 -6.58 6.32 5.96
CA PHE A 62 -5.43 5.66 6.55
C PHE A 62 -4.75 6.66 7.49
N GLU A 63 -4.64 6.31 8.77
CA GLU A 63 -3.80 7.07 9.70
C GLU A 63 -2.32 6.76 9.39
N PHE A 64 -1.60 7.76 8.88
CA PHE A 64 -0.19 7.62 8.58
C PHE A 64 0.69 8.13 9.71
N VAL A 65 1.80 7.42 9.91
CA VAL A 65 2.83 7.80 10.87
C VAL A 65 3.74 8.90 10.28
N ASN A 66 3.75 9.06 8.95
CA ASN A 66 4.62 9.99 8.22
C ASN A 66 3.82 10.85 7.24
N SER A 67 4.14 12.14 7.17
CA SER A 67 3.56 13.09 6.21
C SER A 67 3.88 12.76 4.75
N SER A 68 5.01 12.11 4.45
CA SER A 68 5.34 11.70 3.07
C SER A 68 4.33 10.70 2.48
N LEU A 69 3.67 9.91 3.33
CA LEU A 69 2.62 8.99 2.92
C LEU A 69 1.28 9.69 2.66
N GLN A 70 1.09 10.90 3.21
CA GLN A 70 -0.09 11.71 2.92
C GLN A 70 -0.05 12.20 1.47
N ASP A 71 1.12 12.63 0.97
CA ASP A 71 1.29 13.01 -0.43
C ASP A 71 0.99 11.84 -1.37
N PHE A 72 1.46 10.64 -1.02
CA PHE A 72 1.17 9.42 -1.79
C PHE A 72 -0.33 9.06 -1.78
N GLN A 73 -1.00 9.17 -0.62
CA GLN A 73 -2.45 8.98 -0.53
C GLN A 73 -3.20 10.00 -1.39
N GLN A 74 -2.77 11.27 -1.36
CA GLN A 74 -3.40 12.33 -2.13
C GLN A 74 -3.28 12.07 -3.64
N GLN A 75 -2.12 11.61 -4.12
CA GLN A 75 -1.93 11.24 -5.53
C GLN A 75 -2.88 10.13 -5.97
N LEU A 76 -3.07 9.09 -5.14
CA LEU A 76 -4.03 8.03 -5.41
C LEU A 76 -5.47 8.59 -5.46
N PHE A 77 -5.81 9.47 -4.52
CA PHE A 77 -7.13 10.08 -4.46
C PHE A 77 -7.43 10.96 -5.68
N ASP A 78 -6.47 11.80 -6.08
CA ASP A 78 -6.59 12.68 -7.24
C ASP A 78 -6.75 11.86 -8.53
N TYR A 79 -5.99 10.77 -8.67
CA TYR A 79 -6.12 9.87 -9.81
C TYR A 79 -7.52 9.23 -9.86
N LEU A 80 -7.98 8.65 -8.74
CA LEU A 80 -9.30 8.02 -8.68
C LEU A 80 -10.42 9.01 -8.96
N THR A 81 -10.29 10.24 -8.46
CA THR A 81 -11.23 11.33 -8.71
C THR A 81 -11.29 11.66 -10.19
N ASN A 82 -10.13 11.80 -10.83
CA ASN A 82 -10.03 12.05 -12.26
C ASN A 82 -10.63 10.90 -13.09
N GLN A 83 -10.40 9.64 -12.73
CA GLN A 83 -10.98 8.50 -13.42
C GLN A 83 -12.50 8.43 -13.23
N CYS A 84 -13.00 8.65 -12.00
CA CYS A 84 -14.43 8.67 -11.71
C CYS A 84 -15.16 9.81 -12.43
N SER A 85 -14.51 10.96 -12.63
CA SER A 85 -15.10 12.10 -13.34
C SER A 85 -15.39 11.83 -14.81
N GLN A 86 -14.73 10.83 -15.40
CA GLN A 86 -14.91 10.43 -16.80
C GLN A 86 -16.05 9.42 -16.98
N ILE A 87 -16.64 8.95 -15.88
CA ILE A 87 -17.70 7.94 -15.88
C ILE A 87 -19.07 8.62 -15.87
N LYS A 88 -19.97 8.22 -16.77
CA LYS A 88 -21.36 8.67 -16.74
C LYS A 88 -22.10 7.99 -15.58
N ASP A 89 -23.00 8.73 -14.94
CA ASP A 89 -23.72 8.27 -13.74
C ASP A 89 -24.30 6.84 -13.92
N LYS A 90 -23.95 5.97 -12.95
CA LYS A 90 -24.33 4.54 -12.79
C LYS A 90 -23.50 3.49 -13.53
N GLU A 91 -22.54 3.88 -14.37
CA GLU A 91 -21.61 2.92 -14.97
C GLU A 91 -20.40 2.69 -14.04
N ALA A 92 -19.79 1.51 -14.12
CA ALA A 92 -18.55 1.19 -13.41
C ALA A 92 -17.51 0.78 -14.45
N PHE A 93 -16.32 1.38 -14.41
CA PHE A 93 -15.21 0.87 -15.20
C PHE A 93 -14.60 -0.34 -14.51
N LEU A 94 -14.37 -1.39 -15.29
CA LEU A 94 -13.60 -2.53 -14.85
C LEU A 94 -12.17 -2.05 -14.53
N ALA A 95 -11.72 -2.30 -13.31
CA ALA A 95 -10.34 -2.06 -12.92
C ALA A 95 -9.45 -3.15 -13.55
N THR A 96 -9.11 -2.99 -14.83
CA THR A 96 -8.19 -3.87 -15.54
C THR A 96 -6.77 -3.69 -15.01
N SER A 97 -5.90 -4.68 -15.24
CA SER A 97 -4.50 -4.61 -14.81
C SER A 97 -3.80 -3.32 -15.28
N ASP A 98 -4.05 -2.86 -16.50
CA ASP A 98 -3.45 -1.62 -17.02
C ASP A 98 -3.84 -0.38 -16.21
N VAL A 99 -5.07 -0.33 -15.70
CA VAL A 99 -5.57 0.78 -14.87
C VAL A 99 -4.98 0.73 -13.47
N ILE A 100 -4.81 -0.48 -12.93
CA ILE A 100 -4.16 -0.74 -11.64
C ILE A 100 -2.65 -0.43 -11.74
N GLU A 101 -2.00 -0.79 -12.85
CA GLU A 101 -0.60 -0.46 -13.11
C GLU A 101 -0.41 1.04 -13.31
N SER A 102 -1.35 1.76 -13.95
CA SER A 102 -1.25 3.22 -14.02
C SER A 102 -1.47 3.92 -12.67
N LEU A 103 -2.10 3.26 -11.68
CA LEU A 103 -2.27 3.74 -10.32
C LEU A 103 -0.99 3.59 -9.49
N PHE A 104 -0.24 2.51 -9.70
CA PHE A 104 0.90 2.13 -8.85
C PHE A 104 2.27 2.21 -9.53
N GLY A 105 2.32 2.31 -10.86
CA GLY A 105 3.53 2.23 -11.67
C GLY A 105 4.02 3.55 -12.25
N LYS A 106 3.45 4.69 -11.85
CA LYS A 106 3.93 6.03 -12.21
C LYS A 106 4.78 6.64 -11.11
#